data_AF-A0AAD9JQ32-F1
#
_entry.id   AF-A0AAD9JQ32-F1
#
_cell.length_a   1.000
_cell.length_b   1.000
_cell.length_c   1.000
_cell.angle_alpha   90.00
_cell.angle_beta   90.00
_cell.angle_gamma   90.00
#
_symmetry.space_group_name_H-M   'P 1'
#
loop_
_entity.id
_entity.type
_entity.pdbx_description
1 polymer ?
#
loop_
_entity_poly.entity_id
_entity_poly.type
_entity_poly.pdbx_seq_one_letter_code
_entity_poly.pdbx_strand_id
1 'polypeptide(L)'
;MADETQSMTGSTQNVAAEDNTSQAQEVNPHAEHGLTDDIQKDLGESAAKKARIDLQSLPTRAYLDRTVVPILLQGMSVLAKERPPNPVEYLAAYLLKNKGQFDD
;
A
#
# COMPACT_ATOMS: atom_id res chain seq x y z
N MET A 1 -11.28 -56.70 -39.69
CA MET A 1 -11.51 -56.63 -38.23
C MET A 1 -11.23 -55.18 -37.85
N ALA A 2 -12.22 -54.27 -37.97
CA ALA A 2 -13.40 -54.11 -37.12
C ALA A 2 -12.97 -54.02 -35.65
N ASP A 3 -13.17 -52.92 -34.92
CA ASP A 3 -14.46 -52.23 -34.79
C ASP A 3 -14.28 -50.79 -34.28
N GLU A 4 -15.01 -49.88 -34.93
CA GLU A 4 -15.21 -48.48 -34.57
C GLU A 4 -16.48 -48.43 -33.71
N THR A 5 -16.37 -48.13 -32.42
CA THR A 5 -17.55 -47.79 -31.60
C THR A 5 -17.61 -46.31 -31.32
N GLN A 6 -18.41 -45.62 -32.13
CA GLN A 6 -19.15 -44.43 -31.73
C GLN A 6 -20.36 -44.84 -30.88
N SER A 7 -20.63 -44.15 -29.78
CA SER A 7 -22.01 -43.92 -29.27
C SER A 7 -21.98 -42.64 -28.41
N MET A 8 -22.49 -41.52 -28.92
CA MET A 8 -23.88 -41.06 -28.82
C MET A 8 -24.27 -40.43 -27.47
N THR A 9 -24.43 -39.10 -27.55
CA THR A 9 -25.57 -38.28 -27.11
C THR A 9 -26.05 -38.32 -25.67
N GLY A 10 -26.13 -37.12 -25.08
CA GLY A 10 -26.95 -36.84 -23.90
C GLY A 10 -26.89 -35.36 -23.49
N SER A 11 -27.48 -34.48 -24.29
CA SER A 11 -27.91 -33.15 -23.83
C SER A 11 -29.08 -33.30 -22.84
N THR A 12 -28.99 -32.66 -21.68
CA THR A 12 -30.10 -32.16 -20.84
C THR A 12 -29.42 -31.18 -19.86
N GLN A 13 -29.33 -29.89 -20.14
CA GLN A 13 -30.38 -28.87 -20.06
C GLN A 13 -31.14 -28.90 -18.73
N ASN A 14 -30.69 -28.07 -17.78
CA ASN A 14 -31.52 -27.54 -16.69
C ASN A 14 -31.09 -26.08 -16.46
N VAL A 15 -31.56 -25.12 -17.26
CA VAL A 15 -32.65 -24.17 -16.94
C VAL A 15 -32.91 -23.93 -15.45
N ALA A 16 -32.42 -22.79 -14.96
CA ALA A 16 -33.21 -21.79 -14.22
C ALA A 16 -32.35 -20.53 -14.00
N ALA A 17 -32.36 -19.65 -14.99
CA ALA A 17 -32.41 -18.20 -14.77
C ALA A 17 -33.91 -17.91 -14.47
N GLU A 18 -34.38 -16.91 -13.73
CA GLU A 18 -33.97 -15.59 -13.26
C GLU A 18 -34.74 -15.40 -11.93
N ASP A 19 -34.40 -14.54 -10.97
CA ASP A 19 -34.57 -13.08 -11.05
C ASP A 19 -34.27 -12.47 -9.66
N ASN A 20 -33.69 -11.27 -9.71
CA ASN A 20 -33.68 -10.22 -8.71
C ASN A 20 -33.45 -10.55 -7.22
N THR A 21 -32.24 -10.25 -6.77
CA THR A 21 -32.11 -9.19 -5.77
C THR A 21 -30.90 -8.35 -6.09
N SER A 22 -31.21 -7.16 -6.59
CA SER A 22 -30.40 -5.95 -6.52
C SER A 22 -29.57 -5.89 -5.24
N GLN A 23 -28.26 -5.69 -5.35
CA GLN A 23 -27.61 -4.43 -4.95
C GLN A 23 -26.09 -4.55 -5.10
N ALA A 24 -25.57 -3.71 -6.00
CA ALA A 24 -24.20 -3.29 -5.97
C ALA A 24 -23.91 -2.62 -4.63
N GLN A 25 -22.93 -3.14 -3.90
CA GLN A 25 -22.23 -2.40 -2.84
C GLN A 25 -20.75 -2.79 -2.90
N GLU A 26 -20.04 -2.17 -3.86
CA GLU A 26 -18.61 -1.88 -3.73
C GLU A 26 -18.44 -0.98 -2.50
N VAL A 27 -18.30 -1.59 -1.32
CA VAL A 27 -17.89 -0.86 -0.12
C VAL A 27 -16.40 -0.59 -0.24
N ASN A 28 -16.09 0.50 -0.94
CA ASN A 28 -14.81 1.20 -0.85
C ASN A 28 -14.46 1.35 0.64
N PRO A 29 -13.38 0.72 1.16
CA PRO A 29 -12.99 0.84 2.57
C PRO A 29 -12.38 2.22 2.90
N HIS A 30 -12.69 3.25 2.10
CA HIS A 30 -12.13 4.58 2.20
C HIS A 30 -13.14 5.66 2.66
N ALA A 31 -14.28 5.24 3.22
CA ALA A 31 -15.40 6.10 3.58
C ALA A 31 -15.57 6.32 5.10
N GLU A 32 -14.49 6.45 5.85
CA GLU A 32 -14.58 7.00 7.22
C GLU A 32 -13.37 7.88 7.56
N HIS A 33 -13.25 9.02 6.86
CA HIS A 33 -12.64 10.20 7.45
C HIS A 33 -13.73 11.26 7.55
N GLY A 34 -14.46 11.22 8.68
CA GLY A 34 -15.37 12.27 9.10
C GLY A 34 -14.57 13.52 9.46
N LEU A 35 -14.27 14.35 8.48
CA LEU A 35 -13.75 15.69 8.73
C LEU A 35 -14.28 16.69 7.71
N THR A 36 -15.54 17.08 7.88
CA THR A 36 -16.10 18.29 7.27
C THR A 36 -17.13 18.89 8.21
N ASP A 37 -16.71 19.63 9.24
CA ASP A 37 -17.60 20.61 9.90
C ASP A 37 -16.89 21.74 10.66
N ASP A 38 -15.60 22.01 10.45
CA ASP A 38 -14.91 23.11 11.17
C ASP A 38 -14.14 24.08 10.25
N ILE A 39 -14.70 24.41 9.08
CA ILE A 39 -14.28 25.60 8.33
C ILE A 39 -15.31 26.70 8.53
N GLN A 40 -15.25 27.40 9.66
CA GLN A 40 -15.49 28.83 9.66
C GLN A 40 -14.91 29.47 10.94
N LYS A 41 -14.02 30.44 10.72
CA LYS A 41 -13.69 31.57 11.62
C LYS A 41 -12.47 31.42 12.53
N ASP A 42 -11.28 31.55 11.94
CA ASP A 42 -10.33 32.58 12.39
C ASP A 42 -9.19 32.76 11.37
N LEU A 43 -9.29 33.84 10.58
CA LEU A 43 -8.17 34.39 9.81
C LEU A 43 -7.57 35.53 10.66
N GLY A 44 -6.44 35.26 11.32
CA GLY A 44 -5.66 36.29 12.01
C GLY A 44 -4.61 35.70 12.94
N GLU A 45 -3.34 35.78 12.53
CA GLU A 45 -2.14 35.61 13.38
C GLU A 45 -1.82 34.21 13.96
N SER A 46 -1.26 33.32 13.13
CA SER A 46 -0.12 32.46 13.51
C SER A 46 0.41 31.65 12.32
N ALA A 47 1.11 32.32 11.42
CA ALA A 47 2.11 31.64 10.60
C ALA A 47 3.18 31.03 11.53
N ALA A 48 3.66 29.83 11.20
CA ALA A 48 4.82 29.15 11.81
C ALA A 48 4.62 28.22 13.03
N LYS A 49 3.51 27.49 13.10
CA LYS A 49 3.52 26.19 13.79
C LYS A 49 3.21 25.10 12.77
N LYS A 50 4.22 24.69 11.99
CA LYS A 50 4.23 23.34 11.40
C LYS A 50 3.81 22.42 12.54
N ALA A 51 2.60 21.85 12.46
CA ALA A 51 2.18 20.82 13.38
C ALA A 51 3.32 19.80 13.37
N ARG A 52 4.09 19.76 14.46
CA ARG A 52 5.13 18.76 14.63
C ARG A 52 4.35 17.47 14.66
N ILE A 53 4.34 16.78 13.52
CA ILE A 53 3.65 15.51 13.39
C ILE A 53 4.29 14.61 14.43
N ASP A 54 3.52 14.26 15.45
CA ASP A 54 4.01 13.44 16.54
C ASP A 54 4.24 12.04 15.99
N LEU A 55 5.52 11.72 15.75
CA LEU A 55 5.94 10.44 15.19
C LEU A 55 5.43 9.27 16.04
N GLN A 56 5.19 9.47 17.34
CA GLN A 56 4.72 8.42 18.25
C GLN A 56 3.22 8.11 18.09
N SER A 57 2.46 9.05 17.52
CA SER A 57 1.02 8.88 17.25
C SER A 57 0.72 8.25 15.89
N LEU A 58 1.73 8.16 15.02
CA LEU A 58 1.55 7.70 13.66
C LEU A 58 1.25 6.18 13.59
N PRO A 59 0.36 5.76 12.69
CA PRO A 59 0.28 4.36 12.29
C PRO A 59 1.64 3.84 11.83
N THR A 60 1.93 2.56 12.08
CA THR A 60 3.25 1.94 11.84
C THR A 60 3.80 2.23 10.45
N ARG A 61 2.97 2.13 9.41
CA ARG A 61 3.38 2.40 8.02
C ARG A 61 3.85 3.86 7.84
N ALA A 62 3.07 4.81 8.34
CA ALA A 62 3.40 6.22 8.24
C ALA A 62 4.67 6.59 9.03
N TYR A 63 4.89 5.95 10.20
CA TYR A 63 6.13 6.11 10.95
C TYR A 63 7.35 5.66 10.14
N LEU A 64 7.29 4.47 9.54
CA LEU A 64 8.38 3.95 8.71
C LEU A 64 8.62 4.81 7.47
N ASP A 65 7.55 5.21 6.79
CA ASP A 65 7.60 6.06 5.58
C ASP A 65 8.27 7.41 5.85
N ARG A 66 8.06 7.98 7.05
CA ARG A 66 8.64 9.27 7.47
C ARG A 66 10.05 9.18 8.01
N THR A 67 10.46 8.04 8.59
CA THR A 67 11.72 7.95 9.33
C THR A 67 12.82 7.24 8.56
N VAL A 68 12.56 6.04 8.04
CA VAL A 68 13.63 5.14 7.58
C VAL A 68 13.47 4.67 6.14
N VAL A 69 12.26 4.69 5.58
CA VAL A 69 12.01 4.18 4.22
C VAL A 69 12.80 4.93 3.15
N PRO A 70 12.91 6.28 3.15
CA PRO A 70 13.65 6.99 2.10
C PRO A 70 15.12 6.57 2.00
N ILE A 71 15.80 6.49 3.15
CA ILE A 71 17.22 6.09 3.20
C ILE A 71 17.40 4.59 2.88
N LEU A 72 16.44 3.73 3.29
CA LEU A 72 16.47 2.31 2.98
C LEU A 72 16.30 2.04 1.48
N LEU A 73 15.36 2.73 0.81
CA LEU A 73 15.16 2.59 -0.64
C LEU A 73 16.44 2.95 -1.42
N GLN A 74 17.09 4.05 -1.03
CA GLN A 74 18.33 4.46 -1.66
C GLN A 74 19.47 3.48 -1.36
N GLY A 75 19.64 3.07 -0.10
CA GLY A 75 20.67 2.12 0.30
C GLY A 75 20.52 0.75 -0.36
N MET A 76 19.29 0.23 -0.46
CA MET A 76 19.00 -1.03 -1.15
C MET A 76 19.27 -0.93 -2.66
N SER A 77 18.99 0.23 -3.28
CA SER A 77 19.29 0.46 -4.70
C SER A 77 20.79 0.43 -4.99
N VAL A 78 21.62 0.96 -4.09
CA VAL A 78 23.08 0.90 -4.21
C VAL A 78 23.59 -0.52 -3.93
N LEU A 79 23.08 -1.16 -2.88
CA LEU A 79 23.42 -2.54 -2.52
C LEU A 79 23.13 -3.52 -3.66
N ALA A 80 21.99 -3.37 -4.34
CA ALA A 80 21.60 -4.23 -5.45
C ALA A 80 22.55 -4.10 -6.67
N LYS A 81 23.19 -2.93 -6.84
CA LYS A 81 24.17 -2.66 -7.89
C LYS A 81 25.55 -3.22 -7.55
N GLU A 82 26.05 -2.95 -6.35
CA GLU A 82 27.41 -3.33 -5.93
C GLU A 82 27.53 -4.81 -5.55
N ARG A 83 26.45 -5.40 -5.01
CA ARG A 83 26.41 -6.80 -4.50
C ARG A 83 27.64 -7.19 -3.67
N PRO A 84 27.94 -6.43 -2.60
CA PRO A 84 29.10 -6.69 -1.76
C PRO A 84 29.00 -8.05 -1.03
N PRO A 85 30.13 -8.65 -0.62
CA PRO A 85 30.15 -9.96 0.06
C PRO A 85 29.37 -9.97 1.39
N ASN A 86 29.35 -8.84 2.11
CA ASN A 86 28.59 -8.67 3.35
C ASN A 86 27.49 -7.61 3.16
N PRO A 87 26.31 -7.98 2.64
CA PRO A 87 25.26 -7.02 2.30
C PRO A 87 24.70 -6.27 3.52
N VAL A 88 24.54 -6.95 4.66
CA VAL A 88 23.99 -6.32 5.89
C VAL A 88 24.93 -5.26 6.44
N GLU A 89 26.22 -5.59 6.53
CA GLU A 89 27.26 -4.67 7.02
C GLU A 89 27.38 -3.45 6.10
N TYR A 90 27.37 -3.68 4.79
CA TYR A 90 27.39 -2.60 3.81
C TYR A 90 26.19 -1.67 3.96
N LEU A 91 24.97 -2.22 4.10
CA LEU A 91 23.77 -1.43 4.27
C LEU A 91 23.82 -0.63 5.57
N ALA A 92 24.21 -1.24 6.68
CA ALA A 92 24.35 -0.54 7.96
C ALA A 92 25.35 0.63 7.87
N ALA A 93 26.51 0.39 7.25
CA ALA A 93 27.50 1.44 7.00
C ALA A 93 26.93 2.56 6.10
N TYR A 94 26.16 2.19 5.07
CA TYR A 94 25.48 3.15 4.20
C TYR A 94 24.50 4.03 4.98
N LEU A 95 23.67 3.44 5.84
CA LEU A 95 22.73 4.18 6.67
C LEU A 95 23.45 5.17 7.61
N LEU A 96 24.50 4.72 8.31
CA LEU A 96 25.25 5.56 9.25
C LEU A 96 25.99 6.72 8.59
N LYS A 97 26.49 6.50 7.37
CA LYS A 97 27.19 7.51 6.56
C LYS A 97 26.24 8.55 5.99
N ASN A 98 25.01 8.16 5.64
CA ASN A 98 24.07 9.03 4.95
C ASN A 98 22.95 9.59 5.83
N LYS A 99 22.85 9.20 7.12
CA LYS A 99 21.75 9.63 8.03
C LYS A 99 21.40 11.13 7.98
N GLY A 100 22.40 12.00 7.99
CA GLY A 100 22.19 13.46 8.01
C GLY A 100 21.61 14.06 6.72
N GLN A 101 21.49 13.27 5.65
CA GLN A 101 20.80 13.69 4.42
C GLN A 101 19.29 13.35 4.45
N PHE A 102 18.83 12.60 5.46
CA PHE A 102 17.47 12.08 5.56
C PHE A 102 16.80 12.41 6.91
N ASP A 103 17.43 13.24 7.76
CA ASP A 103 16.95 13.64 9.09
C ASP A 103 16.06 14.93 9.07
N ASP A 104 15.63 15.40 7.89
CA ASP A 104 14.85 16.64 7.69
C ASP A 104 13.34 16.43 7.44
#